data_AF-A0A432R7E5-F1
#
_entry.id   AF-A0A432R7E5-F1
#
_cell.length_a   1.000
_cell.length_b   1.000
_cell.length_c   1.000
_cell.angle_alpha   90.00
_cell.angle_beta   90.00
_cell.angle_gamma   90.00
#
_symmetry.space_group_name_H-M   'P 1'
#
loop_
_entity.id
_entity.type
_entity.pdbx_description
1 polymer ?
#
loop_
_entity_poly.entity_id
_entity_poly.type
_entity_poly.pdbx_seq_one_letter_code
_entity_poly.pdbx_strand_id
1 'polypeptide(L)'
;MRLASRIQSRLQELGYEVSRHASSMLVFSNGFLVATLHVYGDSCKLSLYRLWGSRVAEAQDALRSMLARECSRLLVLDAPREPLSAAL
;
A
#
# COMPACT_ATOMS: atom_id res chain seq x y z
N MET A 1 -2.05 -6.61 -16.80
CA MET A 1 -1.61 -7.56 -15.74
C MET A 1 -0.11 -7.57 -15.46
N ARG A 2 0.78 -7.27 -16.43
CA ARG A 2 2.25 -7.27 -16.21
C ARG A 2 2.73 -6.34 -15.08
N LEU A 3 2.18 -5.12 -15.00
CA LEU A 3 2.55 -4.15 -13.96
C LEU A 3 2.24 -4.67 -12.54
N ALA A 4 1.06 -5.27 -12.33
CA ALA A 4 0.68 -5.83 -11.03
C ALA A 4 1.66 -6.93 -10.59
N SER A 5 2.08 -7.82 -11.49
CA SER A 5 3.09 -8.83 -11.15
C SER A 5 4.45 -8.21 -10.83
N ARG A 6 4.88 -7.19 -11.59
CA ARG A 6 6.14 -6.49 -11.32
C ARG A 6 6.14 -5.78 -9.96
N ILE A 7 5.06 -5.06 -9.66
CA ILE A 7 4.90 -4.40 -8.36
C ILE A 7 4.89 -5.43 -7.22
N GLN A 8 4.19 -6.55 -7.38
CA GLN A 8 4.19 -7.62 -6.39
C GLN A 8 5.62 -8.15 -6.13
N SER A 9 6.38 -8.47 -7.18
CA SER A 9 7.77 -8.92 -7.03
C SER A 9 8.61 -7.88 -6.31
N ARG A 10 8.46 -6.60 -6.68
CA ARG A 10 9.22 -5.52 -6.06
C ARG A 10 8.89 -5.33 -4.58
N LEU A 11 7.63 -5.48 -4.19
CA LEU A 11 7.20 -5.44 -2.80
C LEU A 11 7.82 -6.60 -2.00
N GLN A 12 7.82 -7.80 -2.57
CA GLN A 12 8.42 -8.98 -1.93
C GLN A 12 9.94 -8.84 -1.77
N GLU A 13 10.65 -8.28 -2.75
CA GLU A 13 12.08 -7.95 -2.66
C GLU A 13 12.39 -6.96 -1.53
N LEU A 14 11.46 -6.04 -1.24
CA LEU A 14 11.58 -5.06 -0.16
C LEU A 14 11.14 -5.61 1.21
N GLY A 15 10.81 -6.90 1.30
CA GLY A 15 10.42 -7.57 2.55
C GLY A 15 8.95 -7.41 2.94
N TYR A 16 8.09 -6.92 2.05
CA TYR A 16 6.64 -6.89 2.29
C TYR A 16 6.03 -8.26 1.97
N GLU A 17 5.05 -8.66 2.78
CA GLU A 17 4.19 -9.78 2.45
C GLU A 17 3.01 -9.26 1.63
N VAL A 18 2.66 -9.96 0.55
CA VAL A 18 1.61 -9.52 -0.38
C VAL A 18 0.61 -10.64 -0.62
N SER A 19 -0.66 -10.38 -0.31
CA SER A 19 -1.77 -11.22 -0.75
C SER A 19 -2.47 -10.56 -1.93
N ARG A 20 -2.52 -11.23 -3.07
CA ARG A 20 -3.00 -10.65 -4.33
C ARG A 20 -4.21 -11.40 -4.89
N HIS A 21 -5.20 -10.64 -5.35
CA HIS A 21 -6.30 -11.13 -6.17
C HIS A 21 -6.43 -10.27 -7.43
N ALA A 22 -6.13 -10.85 -8.60
CA ALA A 22 -6.10 -10.17 -9.90
C ALA A 22 -5.22 -8.91 -9.92
N SER A 23 -5.80 -7.71 -9.82
CA SER A 23 -5.10 -6.42 -9.79
C SER A 23 -5.14 -5.72 -8.43
N SER A 24 -5.73 -6.37 -7.42
CA SER A 24 -5.83 -5.88 -6.05
C SER A 24 -4.82 -6.61 -5.17
N MET A 25 -4.17 -5.88 -4.27
CA MET A 25 -3.16 -6.39 -3.36
C MET A 25 -3.40 -5.86 -1.95
N LEU A 26 -3.30 -6.76 -0.97
CA LEU A 26 -3.12 -6.44 0.42
C LEU A 26 -1.61 -6.49 0.71
N VAL A 27 -1.09 -5.43 1.30
CA VAL A 27 0.34 -5.27 1.59
C VAL A 27 0.55 -5.26 3.10
N PHE A 28 1.38 -6.16 3.57
CA PHE A 28 1.71 -6.32 4.98
C PHE A 28 3.18 -6.05 5.24
N SER A 29 3.47 -5.50 6.42
CA SER A 29 4.83 -5.29 6.92
C SER A 29 4.91 -5.85 8.33
N ASN A 30 5.80 -6.82 8.56
CA ASN A 30 5.96 -7.48 9.86
C ASN A 30 4.63 -8.04 10.42
N GLY A 31 3.83 -8.70 9.57
CA GLY A 31 2.52 -9.24 9.95
C GLY A 31 1.37 -8.22 10.06
N PHE A 32 1.63 -6.93 9.89
CA PHE A 32 0.59 -5.89 9.97
C PHE A 32 0.14 -5.40 8.59
N LEU A 33 -1.18 -5.28 8.36
CA LEU A 33 -1.73 -4.72 7.13
C LEU A 33 -1.45 -3.21 7.06
N VAL A 34 -0.58 -2.79 6.14
CA VAL A 34 -0.17 -1.38 6.01
C VAL A 34 -0.88 -0.64 4.88
N ALA A 35 -1.29 -1.35 3.83
CA ALA A 35 -1.95 -0.75 2.67
C ALA A 35 -2.78 -1.76 1.86
N THR A 36 -3.76 -1.24 1.11
CA THR A 36 -4.30 -1.89 -0.08
C THR A 36 -3.81 -1.17 -1.33
N LEU A 37 -3.52 -1.92 -2.38
CA LEU A 37 -3.11 -1.39 -3.67
C LEU A 37 -4.00 -1.97 -4.78
N HIS A 38 -4.51 -1.12 -5.65
CA HIS A 38 -5.20 -1.51 -6.87
C HIS A 38 -4.46 -0.98 -8.09
N VAL A 39 -4.24 -1.85 -9.08
CA VAL A 39 -3.54 -1.51 -10.33
C VAL A 39 -4.53 -1.50 -11.49
N TYR A 40 -4.67 -0.36 -12.16
CA TYR A 40 -5.56 -0.14 -13.31
C TYR A 40 -4.73 0.24 -14.54
N GLY A 41 -4.39 -0.76 -15.37
CA GLY A 41 -3.48 -0.53 -16.50
C GLY A 41 -2.08 -0.16 -16.01
N ASP A 42 -1.71 1.11 -16.19
CA ASP A 42 -0.48 1.76 -15.74
C ASP A 42 -0.67 2.68 -14.51
N SER A 43 -1.92 2.89 -14.09
CA SER A 43 -2.30 3.71 -12.95
C SER A 43 -2.46 2.87 -11.69
N CYS A 44 -2.20 3.47 -10.53
CA CYS A 44 -2.25 2.81 -9.22
C CYS A 44 -3.08 3.62 -8.23
N LYS A 45 -3.86 2.92 -7.41
CA LYS A 45 -4.58 3.47 -6.26
C LYS A 45 -4.07 2.79 -4.99
N LEU A 46 -3.43 3.57 -4.12
CA LEU A 46 -2.90 3.14 -2.83
C LEU A 46 -3.82 3.65 -1.72
N SER A 47 -4.34 2.75 -0.89
CA SER A 47 -5.11 3.12 0.31
C SER A 47 -4.33 2.69 1.54
N LEU A 48 -4.02 3.63 2.42
CA LEU A 48 -3.18 3.37 3.59
C LEU A 48 -4.02 3.11 4.83
N TYR A 49 -3.60 2.13 5.64
CA TYR A 49 -4.24 1.84 6.92
C TYR A 49 -3.56 2.64 8.04
N ARG A 50 -4.34 3.23 8.95
CA ARG A 50 -3.78 3.81 10.17
C ARG A 50 -3.41 2.69 11.14
N LEU A 51 -2.12 2.39 11.22
CA LEU A 51 -1.56 1.67 12.36
C LEU A 51 -0.61 2.61 13.10
N TRP A 52 -0.62 2.54 14.42
CA TRP A 52 0.17 3.43 15.27
C TRP A 52 1.58 2.88 15.41
N GLY A 53 2.59 3.64 14.97
CA GLY A 53 4.00 3.29 15.13
C GLY A 53 4.88 3.88 14.01
N SER A 54 6.07 4.36 14.37
CA SER A 54 7.04 4.95 13.42
C SER A 54 7.38 4.02 12.26
N ARG A 55 7.49 2.72 12.54
CA ARG A 55 7.78 1.68 11.53
C ARG A 55 6.71 1.57 10.44
N VAL A 56 5.46 1.84 10.77
CA VAL A 56 4.36 1.81 9.77
C VAL A 56 4.45 3.04 8.87
N ALA A 57 4.74 4.21 9.43
CA ALA A 57 4.91 5.43 8.65
C ALA A 57 6.06 5.29 7.63
N GLU A 58 7.21 4.79 8.07
CA GLU A 58 8.35 4.49 7.18
C GLU A 58 7.97 3.51 6.06
N ALA A 59 7.26 2.43 6.41
CA ALA A 59 6.78 1.46 5.43
C ALA A 59 5.81 2.08 4.42
N GLN A 60 4.94 3.00 4.85
CA GLN A 60 3.99 3.69 3.97
C GLN A 60 4.67 4.71 3.06
N ASP A 61 5.66 5.45 3.55
CA ASP A 61 6.43 6.41 2.76
C ASP A 61 7.29 5.71 1.70
N ALA A 62 7.88 4.56 2.06
CA ALA A 62 8.58 3.70 1.12
C ALA A 62 7.64 3.18 0.02
N LEU A 63 6.42 2.76 0.38
CA LEU A 63 5.39 2.32 -0.58
C LEU A 63 5.01 3.43 -1.56
N ARG A 64 4.71 4.64 -1.05
CA ARG A 64 4.40 5.80 -1.89
C ARG A 64 5.52 6.10 -2.88
N SER A 65 6.75 6.15 -2.37
CA SER A 65 7.94 6.48 -3.16
C SER A 65 8.21 5.45 -4.25
N MET A 66 8.04 4.16 -3.95
CA MET A 66 8.20 3.08 -4.93
C MET A 66 7.12 3.14 -6.02
N LEU A 67 5.85 3.27 -5.62
CA LEU A 67 4.73 3.29 -6.57
C LEU A 67 4.73 4.53 -7.46
N ALA A 68 5.23 5.66 -6.98
CA ALA A 68 5.39 6.87 -7.79
C ALA A 68 6.39 6.72 -8.95
N ARG A 69 7.30 5.74 -8.88
CA ARG A 69 8.25 5.41 -9.96
C ARG A 69 7.74 4.34 -10.91
N GLU A 70 6.86 3.45 -10.42
CA GLU A 70 6.37 2.30 -11.16
C GLU A 70 5.08 2.59 -11.95
N CYS A 71 4.24 3.47 -11.42
CA CYS A 71 2.93 3.79 -11.98
C CYS A 71 2.98 5.14 -12.69
N SER A 72 2.31 5.26 -13.84
CA SER A 72 2.22 6.53 -14.57
C SER A 72 1.41 7.58 -13.80
N ARG A 73 0.42 7.10 -13.01
CA ARG A 73 -0.39 7.91 -12.10
C ARG A 73 -0.58 7.16 -10.80
N LEU A 74 -0.36 7.85 -9.68
CA LEU A 74 -0.59 7.33 -8.34
C LEU A 74 -1.65 8.18 -7.62
N LEU A 75 -2.77 7.56 -7.25
CA LEU A 75 -3.74 8.13 -6.34
C LEU A 75 -3.50 7.55 -4.94
N VAL A 76 -3.27 8.39 -3.95
CA VAL A 76 -3.14 7.96 -2.56
C VAL A 76 -4.35 8.41 -1.76
N LEU A 77 -4.99 7.45 -1.08
CA LEU A 77 -6.08 7.69 -0.14
C LEU A 77 -5.58 7.38 1.27
N ASP A 78 -5.53 8.41 2.09
CA ASP A 78 -5.29 8.25 3.51
C ASP A 78 -6.61 7.87 4.19
N ALA A 79 -6.56 6.94 5.13
CA ALA A 79 -7.71 6.67 5.99
C ALA A 79 -8.16 7.99 6.66
N PRO A 80 -9.47 8.30 6.68
CA PRO A 80 -9.97 9.53 7.28
C PRO A 80 -9.46 9.68 8.72
N ARG A 81 -8.98 10.88 9.06
CA ARG A 81 -8.60 11.26 10.42
C ARG A 81 -9.86 11.45 11.25
N GLU A 82 -10.60 10.40 11.54
CA GLU A 82 -11.58 10.51 12.63
C GLU A 82 -10.81 10.60 13.95
N PRO A 83 -11.13 11.58 14.82
CA PRO A 83 -10.64 11.55 16.19
C PRO A 83 -11.21 10.30 16.87
N LEU A 84 -10.38 9.60 17.64
CA LEU A 84 -10.83 8.56 18.57
C LEU A 84 -11.61 9.21 19.73
N SER A 85 -12.77 9.78 19.44
CA SER A 85 -13.66 10.39 20.43
C SER A 85 -15.13 10.06 20.16
N ALA A 86 -15.43 8.82 19.75
CA ALA A 86 -16.81 8.36 19.62
C ALA A 86 -16.98 6.86 19.95
N ALA A 87 -16.10 6.29 20.76
CA ALA A 87 -16.27 4.95 21.31
C ALA A 87 -15.71 4.90 22.74
N LEU A 88 -16.34 5.67 23.63
CA LEU A 88 -16.39 5.41 25.06
C LEU A 88 -17.87 5.26 25.42
#